data_AF-A0A949YJM6-F1
#
_entry.id   AF-A0A949YJM6-F1
#
_cell.length_a   1.000
_cell.length_b   1.000
_cell.length_c   1.000
_cell.angle_alpha   90.00
_cell.angle_beta   90.00
_cell.angle_gamma   90.00
#
_symmetry.space_group_name_H-M   'P 1'
#
loop_
_entity.id
_entity.type
_entity.pdbx_description
1 polymer ?
#
loop_
_entity_poly.entity_id
_entity_poly.type
_entity_poly.pdbx_seq_one_letter_code
_entity_poly.pdbx_strand_id
1 'polypeptide(L)'
;SVGEILQAMGVARIGAPGSTAALALLNDAVKKGGSFASSSVGGLSGAFVAVSEDAALAKAVEDGDLTLAKLEAMTAVCSVGLDMIAVPGETDAETLAALIADEVAIGVINHKTTAVRVIPVPGKSAGDRAVFGGLFGETVILPVHAAGGSTAFVGHGGRIPAPLSSLRN
;
A
#
# COMPACT_ATOMS: atom_id res chain seq x y z
N SER A 1 -8.61 12.92 -7.08
CA SER A 1 -7.57 12.00 -6.59
C SER A 1 -8.10 10.56 -6.58
N VAL A 2 -7.34 9.54 -6.18
CA VAL A 2 -7.87 8.16 -6.07
C VAL A 2 -8.85 8.09 -4.90
N GLY A 3 -8.54 8.74 -3.77
CA GLY A 3 -9.43 8.76 -2.62
C GLY A 3 -10.81 9.36 -2.92
N GLU A 4 -10.86 10.48 -3.65
CA GLU A 4 -12.12 11.12 -4.06
C GLU A 4 -12.94 10.23 -5.01
N ILE A 5 -12.30 9.45 -5.87
CA ILE A 5 -13.00 8.49 -6.74
C ILE A 5 -13.66 7.40 -5.88
N LEU A 6 -12.96 6.85 -4.89
CA LEU A 6 -13.54 5.85 -3.98
C LEU A 6 -14.75 6.42 -3.22
N GLN A 7 -14.68 7.68 -2.79
CA GLN A 7 -15.81 8.36 -2.16
C GLN A 7 -16.98 8.56 -3.12
N ALA A 8 -16.72 8.97 -4.37
CA ALA A 8 -17.74 9.10 -5.41
C ALA A 8 -18.40 7.75 -5.77
N MET A 9 -17.67 6.64 -5.62
CA MET A 9 -18.21 5.27 -5.76
C MET A 9 -19.08 4.84 -4.56
N GLY A 10 -19.21 5.67 -3.52
CA GLY A 10 -20.03 5.41 -2.34
C GLY A 10 -19.25 4.98 -1.08
N VAL A 11 -17.92 4.90 -1.14
CA VAL A 11 -17.08 4.61 0.03
C VAL A 11 -16.83 5.90 0.82
N ALA A 12 -17.81 6.29 1.63
CA ALA A 12 -17.76 7.57 2.37
C ALA A 12 -16.51 7.71 3.26
N ARG A 13 -16.06 6.61 3.88
CA ARG A 13 -14.85 6.55 4.70
C ARG A 13 -13.84 5.58 4.08
N ILE A 14 -12.77 6.11 3.52
CA ILE A 14 -11.77 5.31 2.82
C ILE A 14 -11.04 4.45 3.86
N GLY A 15 -10.97 3.14 3.62
CA GLY A 15 -10.48 2.15 4.57
C GLY A 15 -11.60 1.30 5.21
N ALA A 16 -12.86 1.74 5.13
CA ALA A 16 -14.00 0.93 5.53
C ALA A 16 -14.15 -0.35 4.68
N PRO A 17 -14.91 -1.36 5.15
CA PRO A 17 -15.32 -2.50 4.33
C PRO A 17 -15.94 -2.02 3.00
N GLY A 18 -15.54 -2.64 1.89
CA GLY A 18 -15.88 -2.18 0.54
C GLY A 18 -14.80 -1.34 -0.16
N SER A 19 -13.90 -0.67 0.58
CA SER A 19 -12.81 0.12 -0.02
C SER A 19 -11.91 -0.69 -0.96
N THR A 20 -11.57 -1.92 -0.55
CA THR A 20 -10.77 -2.84 -1.37
C THR A 20 -11.53 -3.25 -2.65
N ALA A 21 -12.83 -3.53 -2.54
CA ALA A 21 -13.65 -3.90 -3.69
C ALA A 21 -13.81 -2.73 -4.68
N ALA A 22 -14.05 -1.52 -4.17
CA ALA A 22 -14.12 -0.31 -4.98
C ALA A 22 -12.79 -0.03 -5.69
N LEU A 23 -11.66 -0.18 -4.99
CA LEU A 23 -10.34 -0.04 -5.60
C LEU A 23 -10.08 -1.10 -6.68
N ALA A 24 -10.48 -2.35 -6.44
CA ALA A 24 -10.36 -3.42 -7.42
C ALA A 24 -11.15 -3.10 -8.70
N LEU A 25 -12.40 -2.64 -8.56
CA LEU A 25 -13.25 -2.23 -9.66
C LEU A 25 -12.63 -1.06 -10.45
N LEU A 26 -12.13 -0.05 -9.75
CA LEU A 26 -11.43 1.08 -10.37
C LEU A 26 -10.20 0.63 -11.16
N ASN A 27 -9.36 -0.21 -10.55
CA ASN A 27 -8.13 -0.70 -11.17
C ASN A 27 -8.40 -1.53 -12.42
N ASP A 28 -9.40 -2.42 -12.38
CA ASP A 28 -9.83 -3.22 -13.52
C ASP A 28 -10.39 -2.34 -14.66
N ALA A 29 -11.22 -1.35 -14.34
CA ALA A 29 -11.74 -0.41 -15.32
C ALA A 29 -10.62 0.40 -16.02
N VAL A 30 -9.64 0.89 -15.26
CA VAL A 30 -8.47 1.62 -15.80
C VAL A 30 -7.63 0.71 -16.70
N LYS A 31 -7.38 -0.54 -16.29
CA LYS A 31 -6.62 -1.52 -17.08
C LYS A 31 -7.32 -1.85 -18.40
N LYS A 32 -8.63 -2.10 -18.36
CA LYS A 32 -9.44 -2.37 -19.56
C LYS A 32 -9.49 -1.16 -20.49
N GLY A 33 -9.67 0.04 -19.94
CA GLY A 33 -9.61 1.29 -20.71
C GLY A 33 -8.26 1.50 -21.39
N GLY A 34 -7.16 1.27 -20.66
CA GLY A 34 -5.80 1.34 -21.20
C GLY A 34 -5.54 0.32 -22.31
N SER A 35 -5.99 -0.93 -22.13
CA SER A 35 -5.88 -1.98 -23.14
C SER A 35 -6.76 -1.75 -24.36
N PHE A 36 -7.89 -1.05 -24.21
CA PHE A 36 -8.75 -0.68 -25.34
C PHE A 36 -8.12 0.43 -26.19
N ALA A 37 -7.44 1.38 -25.56
CA ALA A 37 -6.90 2.56 -26.23
C ALA A 37 -5.62 2.30 -27.05
N SER A 38 -4.86 1.23 -26.74
CA SER A 38 -3.59 0.94 -27.42
C SER A 38 -3.37 -0.56 -27.62
N SER A 39 -2.88 -0.93 -28.80
CA SER A 39 -2.38 -2.27 -29.11
C SER A 39 -0.92 -2.50 -28.68
N SER A 40 -0.22 -1.43 -28.27
CA SER A 40 1.13 -1.48 -27.70
C SER A 40 1.08 -0.85 -26.31
N VAL A 41 0.81 -1.68 -25.31
CA VAL A 41 0.72 -1.24 -23.92
C VAL A 41 2.12 -1.33 -23.31
N GLY A 42 2.77 -0.19 -23.14
CA GLY A 42 3.99 -0.04 -22.35
C GLY A 42 3.73 0.93 -21.19
N GLY A 43 4.07 0.53 -19.95
CA GLY A 43 3.88 1.35 -18.75
C GLY A 43 2.90 0.75 -17.73
N LEU A 44 2.65 1.50 -16.65
CA LEU A 44 1.76 1.12 -15.55
C LEU A 44 0.35 1.67 -15.79
N SER A 45 -0.64 0.78 -15.97
CA SER A 45 -2.07 1.13 -16.00
C SER A 45 -2.73 0.65 -14.72
N GLY A 46 -3.01 1.56 -13.79
CA GLY A 46 -3.70 1.21 -12.55
C GLY A 46 -3.84 2.35 -11.55
N ALA A 47 -4.61 2.11 -10.50
CA ALA A 47 -4.78 3.06 -9.40
C ALA A 47 -3.56 3.03 -8.46
N PHE A 48 -3.06 4.22 -8.12
CA PHE A 48 -1.91 4.44 -7.26
C PHE A 48 -2.40 4.90 -5.87
N VAL A 49 -2.02 4.19 -4.82
CA VAL A 49 -2.43 4.50 -3.43
C VAL A 49 -1.25 5.18 -2.71
N ALA A 50 -0.79 6.31 -3.25
CA ALA A 50 0.27 7.13 -2.64
C ALA A 50 -0.32 7.99 -1.53
N VAL A 51 -0.16 7.55 -0.29
CA VAL A 51 -0.89 8.10 0.86
C VAL A 51 -0.63 9.59 1.04
N SER A 52 0.63 10.03 1.06
CA SER A 52 0.94 11.44 1.31
C SER A 52 0.74 12.36 0.11
N GLU A 53 0.62 11.80 -1.10
CA GLU A 53 0.41 12.56 -2.35
C GLU A 53 -1.08 12.85 -2.60
N ASP A 54 -1.98 12.07 -1.98
CA ASP A 54 -3.44 12.17 -2.12
C ASP A 54 -4.09 12.68 -0.83
N ALA A 55 -4.60 13.92 -0.86
CA ALA A 55 -5.19 14.57 0.31
C ALA A 55 -6.37 13.78 0.92
N ALA A 56 -7.16 13.06 0.12
CA ALA A 56 -8.27 12.26 0.63
C ALA A 56 -7.77 10.97 1.33
N LEU A 57 -6.69 10.37 0.82
CA LEU A 57 -6.03 9.23 1.49
C LEU A 57 -5.33 9.66 2.78
N ALA A 58 -4.57 10.76 2.74
CA ALA A 58 -3.94 11.35 3.93
C ALA A 58 -4.96 11.68 5.02
N LYS A 59 -6.11 12.24 4.64
CA LYS A 59 -7.21 12.51 5.56
C LYS A 59 -7.80 11.23 6.16
N ALA A 60 -7.95 10.17 5.37
CA ALA A 60 -8.44 8.89 5.86
C ALA A 60 -7.47 8.20 6.83
N VAL A 61 -6.17 8.41 6.66
CA VAL A 61 -5.14 8.01 7.64
C VAL A 61 -5.27 8.82 8.92
N GLU A 62 -5.43 10.14 8.82
CA GLU A 62 -5.63 11.03 9.96
C GLU A 62 -6.90 10.68 10.76
N ASP A 63 -7.97 10.28 10.08
CA ASP A 63 -9.21 9.80 10.69
C ASP A 63 -9.09 8.39 11.30
N GLY A 64 -7.99 7.69 11.04
CA GLY A 64 -7.73 6.33 11.52
C GLY A 64 -8.51 5.24 10.78
N ASP A 65 -9.27 5.59 9.74
CA ASP A 65 -10.02 4.61 8.93
C ASP A 65 -9.08 3.84 7.98
N LEU A 66 -8.01 4.49 7.48
CA LEU A 66 -7.03 3.89 6.58
C LEU A 66 -5.77 3.47 7.34
N THR A 67 -5.77 2.25 7.86
CA THR A 67 -4.64 1.67 8.61
C THR A 67 -3.59 1.03 7.71
N LEU A 68 -2.39 0.77 8.25
CA LEU A 68 -1.33 0.07 7.52
C LEU A 68 -1.76 -1.31 7.00
N ALA A 69 -2.41 -2.11 7.85
CA ALA A 69 -2.95 -3.42 7.45
C ALA A 69 -4.06 -3.30 6.40
N LYS A 70 -4.83 -2.20 6.41
CA LYS A 70 -5.84 -1.96 5.37
C LYS A 70 -5.20 -1.56 4.04
N LEU A 71 -4.13 -0.76 4.07
CA LEU A 71 -3.32 -0.41 2.91
C LEU A 71 -2.72 -1.68 2.30
N GLU A 72 -2.13 -2.55 3.12
CA GLU A 72 -1.62 -3.88 2.74
C GLU A 72 -2.73 -4.74 2.10
N ALA A 73 -3.91 -4.84 2.72
CA ALA A 73 -5.04 -5.56 2.13
C ALA A 73 -5.49 -4.96 0.77
N MET A 74 -5.36 -3.64 0.60
CA MET A 74 -5.63 -2.97 -0.67
C MET A 74 -4.54 -3.24 -1.71
N THR A 75 -3.31 -3.55 -1.31
CA THR A 75 -2.25 -3.92 -2.25
C THR A 75 -2.56 -5.19 -3.00
N ALA A 76 -3.28 -6.14 -2.41
CA ALA A 76 -3.72 -7.35 -3.11
C ALA A 76 -4.46 -7.08 -4.44
N VAL A 77 -5.12 -5.92 -4.57
CA VAL A 77 -5.91 -5.55 -5.75
C VAL A 77 -5.42 -4.28 -6.47
N CYS A 78 -4.52 -3.51 -5.86
CA CYS A 78 -3.93 -2.30 -6.46
C CYS A 78 -2.73 -2.65 -7.35
N SER A 79 -2.21 -1.67 -8.10
CA SER A 79 -1.13 -1.95 -9.06
C SER A 79 0.29 -1.83 -8.50
N VAL A 80 0.50 -1.17 -7.36
CA VAL A 80 1.85 -0.77 -6.94
C VAL A 80 2.29 -1.36 -5.62
N GLY A 81 1.46 -1.39 -4.59
CA GLY A 81 1.88 -1.83 -3.26
C GLY A 81 1.78 -0.70 -2.23
N LEU A 82 2.58 -0.78 -1.19
CA LEU A 82 2.67 0.23 -0.13
C LEU A 82 3.49 1.42 -0.62
N ASP A 83 2.87 2.59 -0.75
CA ASP A 83 3.51 3.75 -1.35
C ASP A 83 3.28 5.05 -0.56
N MET A 84 4.37 5.82 -0.40
CA MET A 84 4.40 7.07 0.38
C MET A 84 3.82 6.95 1.79
N ILE A 85 4.19 5.86 2.47
CA ILE A 85 3.74 5.59 3.83
C ILE A 85 4.76 6.08 4.82
N ALA A 86 4.38 7.04 5.66
CA ALA A 86 5.22 7.51 6.76
C ALA A 86 5.06 6.60 8.00
N VAL A 87 6.17 6.13 8.56
CA VAL A 87 6.23 5.30 9.79
C VAL A 87 7.14 5.95 10.83
N PRO A 88 7.08 5.55 12.12
CA PRO A 88 7.93 6.12 13.15
C PRO A 88 9.40 5.98 12.81
N GLY A 89 10.20 7.00 13.13
CA GLY A 89 11.64 6.99 12.84
C GLY A 89 12.40 5.87 13.55
N GLU A 90 11.90 5.42 14.69
CA GLU A 90 12.46 4.33 15.50
C GLU A 90 12.03 2.92 15.02
N THR A 91 11.32 2.81 13.90
CA THR A 91 10.97 1.50 13.32
C THR A 91 12.25 0.77 12.93
N ASP A 92 12.46 -0.41 13.52
CA ASP A 92 13.68 -1.20 13.30
C ASP A 92 13.74 -1.81 11.90
N ALA A 93 14.96 -2.15 11.46
CA ALA A 93 15.23 -2.66 10.13
C ALA A 93 14.53 -4.01 9.88
N GLU A 94 14.42 -4.86 10.89
CA GLU A 94 13.76 -6.15 10.81
C GLU A 94 12.25 -6.00 10.63
N THR A 95 11.62 -5.06 11.32
CA THR A 95 10.21 -4.71 11.10
C THR A 95 9.96 -4.19 9.68
N LEU A 96 10.83 -3.32 9.17
CA LEU A 96 10.75 -2.85 7.78
C LEU A 96 10.96 -3.99 6.78
N ALA A 97 11.90 -4.89 7.04
CA ALA A 97 12.16 -6.06 6.21
C ALA A 97 10.97 -7.03 6.20
N ALA A 98 10.32 -7.24 7.34
CA ALA A 98 9.12 -8.06 7.44
C ALA A 98 7.97 -7.46 6.61
N LEU A 99 7.73 -6.15 6.74
CA LEU A 99 6.72 -5.45 5.93
C LEU A 99 7.00 -5.57 4.43
N ILE A 100 8.26 -5.45 4.02
CA ILE A 100 8.66 -5.69 2.62
C ILE A 100 8.40 -7.15 2.22
N ALA A 101 8.70 -8.11 3.09
CA ALA A 101 8.46 -9.52 2.82
C ALA A 101 6.97 -9.84 2.63
N ASP A 102 6.08 -9.22 3.40
CA ASP A 102 4.63 -9.36 3.26
C ASP A 102 4.15 -8.85 1.88
N GLU A 103 4.61 -7.67 1.47
CA GLU A 103 4.28 -7.11 0.14
C GLU A 103 4.88 -7.93 -1.01
N VAL A 104 6.07 -8.50 -0.82
CA VAL A 104 6.66 -9.44 -1.79
C VAL A 104 5.81 -10.70 -1.88
N ALA A 105 5.33 -11.25 -0.75
CA ALA A 105 4.49 -12.43 -0.74
C ALA A 105 3.15 -12.16 -1.46
N ILE A 106 2.50 -11.02 -1.19
CA ILE A 106 1.29 -10.60 -1.92
C ILE A 106 1.57 -10.51 -3.42
N GLY A 107 2.70 -9.94 -3.82
CA GLY A 107 3.10 -9.82 -5.22
C GLY A 107 3.31 -11.18 -5.90
N VAL A 108 4.13 -12.03 -5.27
CA VAL A 108 4.52 -13.34 -5.77
C VAL A 108 3.31 -14.28 -5.90
N ILE A 109 2.46 -14.35 -4.88
CA ILE A 109 1.27 -15.24 -4.89
C ILE A 109 0.23 -14.78 -5.92
N ASN A 110 0.04 -13.47 -6.07
CA ASN A 110 -0.97 -12.94 -7.00
C ASN A 110 -0.43 -12.68 -8.42
N HIS A 111 0.81 -13.09 -8.71
CA HIS A 111 1.49 -12.82 -9.99
C HIS A 111 1.43 -11.35 -10.40
N LYS A 112 1.63 -10.45 -9.44
CA LYS A 112 1.60 -9.01 -9.66
C LYS A 112 2.91 -8.37 -9.23
N THR A 113 3.21 -7.23 -9.84
CA THR A 113 4.30 -6.38 -9.37
C THR A 113 3.85 -5.67 -8.09
N THR A 114 4.69 -5.71 -7.07
CA THR A 114 4.58 -4.91 -5.85
C THR A 114 5.86 -4.10 -5.65
N ALA A 115 5.72 -3.00 -4.92
CA ALA A 115 6.75 -2.05 -4.57
C ALA A 115 6.43 -1.53 -3.17
N VAL A 116 7.48 -1.20 -2.43
CA VAL A 116 7.36 -0.69 -1.06
C VAL A 116 8.15 0.60 -0.95
N ARG A 117 7.44 1.70 -0.71
CA ARG A 117 8.00 3.02 -0.38
C ARG A 117 7.47 3.45 0.99
N VAL A 118 8.15 2.97 2.01
CA VAL A 118 7.93 3.31 3.42
C VAL A 118 9.03 4.26 3.88
N ILE A 119 8.64 5.30 4.62
CA ILE A 119 9.51 6.40 5.04
C ILE A 119 9.52 6.47 6.57
N PRO A 120 10.52 5.90 7.24
CA PRO A 120 10.77 6.16 8.66
C PRO A 120 11.13 7.63 8.83
N VAL A 121 10.42 8.35 9.70
CA VAL A 121 10.63 9.79 9.90
C VAL A 121 11.42 10.04 11.20
N PRO A 122 12.73 10.37 11.13
CA PRO A 122 13.58 10.48 12.32
C PRO A 122 13.04 11.48 13.35
N GLY A 123 13.09 11.10 14.62
CA GLY A 123 12.64 11.95 15.74
C GLY A 123 11.12 12.15 15.83
N LYS A 124 10.33 11.40 15.05
CA LYS A 124 8.86 11.45 15.08
C LYS A 124 8.25 10.08 15.37
N SER A 125 7.10 10.12 16.03
CA SER A 125 6.32 8.97 16.47
C SER A 125 4.99 8.87 15.72
N ALA A 126 4.27 7.75 15.92
CA ALA A 126 2.94 7.58 15.35
C ALA A 126 1.99 8.71 15.81
N GLY A 127 1.19 9.23 14.90
CA GLY A 127 0.31 10.38 15.13
C GLY A 127 0.96 11.74 14.83
N ASP A 128 2.30 11.84 14.79
CA ASP A 128 2.96 13.08 14.35
C ASP A 128 2.76 13.29 12.84
N ARG A 129 2.82 14.55 12.39
CA ARG A 129 2.69 14.90 10.97
C ARG A 129 4.04 14.88 10.25
N ALA A 130 4.12 14.20 9.11
CA ALA A 130 5.25 14.21 8.19
C ALA A 130 4.94 15.11 6.99
N VAL A 131 5.78 16.12 6.77
CA VAL A 131 5.62 17.09 5.67
C VAL A 131 6.78 16.91 4.70
N PHE A 132 6.50 16.34 3.53
CA PHE A 132 7.50 16.10 2.49
C PHE A 132 7.59 17.27 1.51
N GLY A 133 6.49 18.02 1.36
CA GLY A 133 6.40 19.20 0.51
C GLY A 133 6.33 18.88 -0.98
N GLY A 134 6.04 19.91 -1.78
CA GLY A 134 5.89 19.77 -3.23
C GLY A 134 4.84 18.72 -3.62
N LEU A 135 5.18 17.87 -4.58
CA LEU A 135 4.29 16.79 -5.06
C LEU A 135 4.16 15.63 -4.08
N PHE A 136 5.08 15.49 -3.13
CA PHE A 136 5.06 14.41 -2.13
C PHE A 136 4.10 14.67 -0.96
N GLY A 137 3.56 15.88 -0.87
CA GLY A 137 2.52 16.26 0.09
C GLY A 137 2.90 16.02 1.55
N GLU A 138 1.91 15.59 2.34
CA GLU A 138 2.04 15.37 3.77
C GLU A 138 1.02 14.33 4.28
N THR A 139 1.34 13.67 5.38
CA THR A 139 0.43 12.70 6.02
C THR A 139 0.76 12.55 7.50
N VAL A 140 -0.16 11.96 8.26
CA VAL A 140 0.10 11.51 9.63
C VAL A 140 0.94 10.22 9.59
N ILE A 141 1.89 10.10 10.52
CA ILE A 141 2.72 8.91 10.67
C ILE A 141 1.86 7.77 11.21
N LEU A 142 1.75 6.70 10.42
CA LEU A 142 0.98 5.52 10.76
C LEU A 142 1.68 4.71 11.85
N PRO A 143 0.95 4.16 12.84
CA PRO A 143 1.53 3.22 13.78
C PRO A 143 1.91 1.91 13.08
N VAL A 144 3.05 1.34 13.48
CA VAL A 144 3.45 -0.02 13.08
C VAL A 144 3.06 -0.97 14.20
N HIS A 145 2.15 -1.90 13.92
CA HIS A 145 1.66 -2.84 14.92
C HIS A 145 2.75 -3.84 15.32
N ALA A 146 2.94 -4.04 16.63
CA ALA A 146 3.84 -5.05 17.20
C ALA A 146 5.25 -5.05 16.58
N ALA A 147 5.84 -3.85 16.38
CA ALA A 147 7.21 -3.71 15.89
C ALA A 147 8.21 -4.57 16.70
N GLY A 148 9.11 -5.25 16.01
CA GLY A 148 10.02 -6.26 16.57
C GLY A 148 9.42 -7.66 16.71
N GLY A 149 8.12 -7.85 16.46
CA GLY A 149 7.43 -9.15 16.57
C GLY A 149 7.93 -10.21 15.58
N SER A 150 8.54 -9.79 14.47
CA SER A 150 9.00 -10.66 13.38
C SER A 150 10.52 -10.76 13.25
N THR A 151 11.30 -10.25 14.23
CA THR A 151 12.77 -10.25 14.18
C THR A 151 13.36 -11.64 13.99
N ALA A 152 12.82 -12.66 14.68
CA ALA A 152 13.29 -14.03 14.54
C ALA A 152 13.04 -14.59 13.12
N PHE A 153 11.89 -14.27 12.53
CA PHE A 153 11.55 -14.72 11.18
C PHE A 153 12.49 -14.12 10.14
N VAL A 154 12.74 -12.80 10.21
CA VAL A 154 13.69 -12.11 9.31
C VAL A 154 15.11 -12.64 9.50
N GLY A 155 15.50 -12.92 10.74
CA GLY A 155 16.82 -13.46 11.10
C GLY A 155 17.12 -14.86 10.52
N HIS A 156 16.11 -15.63 10.10
CA HIS A 156 16.34 -16.91 9.42
C HIS A 156 17.08 -16.76 8.08
N GLY A 157 16.90 -15.63 7.40
CA GLY A 157 17.51 -15.36 6.10
C GLY A 157 17.21 -16.44 5.05
N GLY A 158 18.08 -16.56 4.04
CA GLY A 158 17.97 -17.58 3.00
C GLY A 158 17.01 -17.21 1.86
N ARG A 159 16.31 -18.21 1.32
CA ARG A 159 15.46 -18.06 0.12
C ARG A 159 14.07 -18.64 0.37
N ILE A 160 13.04 -17.82 0.20
CA ILE A 160 11.66 -18.28 0.14
C ILE A 160 11.46 -19.05 -1.19
N PRO A 161 11.03 -20.31 -1.16
CA PRO A 161 10.84 -21.11 -2.37
C PRO A 161 9.67 -20.59 -3.21
N ALA A 162 9.69 -20.89 -4.51
CA ALA A 162 8.62 -20.49 -5.42
C ALA A 162 7.28 -21.16 -5.03
N PRO A 163 6.15 -20.44 -5.12
CA PRO A 163 4.85 -21.02 -4.81
C PRO A 163 4.41 -22.05 -5.86
N LEU A 164 3.58 -23.01 -5.43
CA LEU A 164 2.90 -23.92 -6.35
C LEU A 164 1.80 -23.16 -7.09
N SER A 165 1.94 -23.00 -8.40
CA SER A 165 0.97 -22.26 -9.23
C SER A 165 -0.14 -23.14 -9.82
N SER A 166 -0.01 -24.46 -9.75
CA SER A 166 -0.92 -25.43 -10.38
C SER A 166 -2.16 -25.77 -9.56
N LEU A 167 -2.12 -25.57 -8.24
CA LEU A 167 -3.22 -25.82 -7.32
C LEU A 167 -3.85 -24.47 -6.93
N ARG A 168 -4.70 -23.93 -7.80
CA ARG A 168 -5.53 -22.76 -7.48
C ARG A 168 -6.89 -23.26 -6.99
N ASN A 169 -7.29 -22.84 -5.79
CA ASN A 169 -8.66 -23.02 -5.29
C ASN A 169 -9.62 -22.06 -5.98
#